data_AF-A0A7Y4XT73-F1
#
_entry.id   AF-A0A7Y4XT73-F1
#
_cell.length_a   1.000
_cell.length_b   1.000
_cell.length_c   1.000
_cell.angle_alpha   90.00
_cell.angle_beta   90.00
_cell.angle_gamma   90.00
#
_symmetry.space_group_name_H-M   'P 1'
#
loop_
_entity.id
_entity.type
_entity.pdbx_description
1 polymer ?
#
loop_
_entity_poly.entity_id
_entity_poly.type
_entity_poly.pdbx_seq_one_letter_code
_entity_poly.pdbx_strand_id
1 'polypeptide(L)'
;MTELKQKAEDLSGRIGSAVKTKVGMFSNRFNALESGTKKWSLALLGISMACMCTAIIINGLQSGKPEYLRTESISLPKDIYMDTIKAERLTPVGKMKGEVYGEFESFYLATNKEGKLFINRNIEYSENAYDKSNGWEQITRQQLEVFEKHLDLIPPRKKGMKR
;
A
#
# COMPACT_ATOMS: atom_id res chain seq x y z
N MET A 1 11.35 -14.18 -34.08
CA MET A 1 10.19 -14.03 -33.18
C MET A 1 9.39 -15.33 -32.99
N THR A 2 9.60 -16.35 -33.83
CA THR A 2 8.91 -17.64 -33.83
C THR A 2 9.43 -18.64 -32.78
N GLU A 3 10.74 -18.66 -32.49
CA GLU A 3 11.34 -19.60 -31.52
C GLU A 3 10.88 -19.41 -30.06
N LEU A 4 10.63 -18.16 -29.64
CA LEU A 4 10.19 -17.87 -28.27
C LEU A 4 8.76 -18.34 -28.00
N LYS A 5 7.87 -18.28 -29.00
CA LYS A 5 6.50 -18.79 -28.89
C LYS A 5 6.49 -20.31 -28.78
N GLN A 6 7.32 -20.98 -29.57
CA GLN A 6 7.40 -22.43 -29.61
C GLN A 6 7.99 -23.01 -28.31
N LYS A 7 8.99 -22.36 -27.70
CA LYS A 7 9.49 -22.71 -26.37
C LYS A 7 8.47 -22.49 -25.26
N ALA A 8 7.65 -21.43 -25.34
CA ALA A 8 6.61 -21.15 -24.35
C ALA A 8 5.48 -22.19 -24.41
N GLU A 9 5.09 -22.63 -25.61
CA GLU A 9 4.10 -23.69 -25.80
C GLU A 9 4.60 -25.05 -25.31
N ASP A 10 5.86 -25.41 -25.60
CA ASP A 10 6.48 -26.65 -25.10
C ASP A 10 6.61 -26.66 -23.57
N LEU A 11 7.00 -25.53 -22.96
CA LEU A 11 7.09 -25.42 -21.51
C LEU A 11 5.70 -25.54 -20.85
N SER A 12 4.68 -24.91 -21.44
CA SER A 12 3.29 -25.00 -20.96
C SER A 12 2.72 -26.42 -21.10
N GLY A 13 3.03 -27.11 -22.20
CA GLY A 13 2.66 -28.51 -22.39
C GLY A 13 3.33 -29.47 -21.40
N ARG A 14 4.60 -29.23 -21.08
CA ARG A 14 5.36 -30.02 -20.09
C ARG A 14 4.89 -29.76 -18.66
N ILE A 15 4.57 -28.52 -18.32
CA ILE A 15 3.98 -28.18 -17.02
C ILE A 15 2.58 -28.80 -16.91
N GLY A 16 1.74 -28.66 -17.94
CA GLY A 16 0.40 -29.22 -17.96
C GLY A 16 0.36 -30.75 -17.81
N SER A 17 1.27 -31.46 -18.48
CA SER A 17 1.39 -32.91 -18.35
C SER A 17 1.94 -33.34 -16.98
N ALA A 18 2.93 -32.64 -16.45
CA ALA A 18 3.46 -32.90 -15.10
C ALA A 18 2.39 -32.68 -14.02
N VAL A 19 1.60 -31.60 -14.12
CA VAL A 19 0.50 -31.32 -13.20
C VAL A 19 -0.59 -32.38 -13.30
N LYS A 20 -1.03 -32.75 -14.51
CA LYS A 20 -2.03 -33.83 -14.69
C LYS A 20 -1.56 -35.15 -14.08
N THR A 21 -0.28 -35.48 -14.22
CA THR A 21 0.29 -36.72 -13.68
C THR A 21 0.32 -36.70 -12.14
N LYS A 22 0.70 -35.57 -11.54
CA LYS A 22 0.69 -35.39 -10.07
C LYS A 22 -0.73 -35.41 -9.52
N VAL A 23 -1.66 -34.68 -10.14
CA VAL A 23 -3.07 -34.64 -9.73
C VAL A 23 -3.73 -36.02 -9.87
N GLY A 24 -3.44 -36.75 -10.95
CA GLY A 24 -3.91 -38.12 -11.13
C GLY A 24 -3.40 -39.08 -10.06
N MET A 25 -2.11 -38.99 -9.69
CA MET A 25 -1.56 -39.79 -8.59
C MET A 25 -2.22 -39.46 -7.24
N PHE A 26 -2.46 -38.18 -6.95
CA PHE A 26 -3.16 -37.77 -5.74
C PHE A 26 -4.61 -38.23 -5.73
N SER A 27 -5.32 -38.10 -6.85
CA SER A 27 -6.70 -38.54 -6.99
C SER A 27 -6.82 -40.06 -6.82
N ASN A 28 -5.93 -40.83 -7.44
CA ASN A 28 -5.92 -42.29 -7.30
C ASN A 28 -5.60 -42.73 -5.86
N ARG A 29 -4.66 -42.07 -5.18
CA ARG A 29 -4.36 -42.35 -3.77
C ARG A 29 -5.51 -41.96 -2.84
N PHE A 30 -6.14 -40.82 -3.10
CA PHE A 30 -7.31 -40.38 -2.34
C PHE A 30 -8.49 -41.33 -2.55
N ASN A 31 -8.71 -41.79 -3.78
CA ASN A 31 -9.75 -42.75 -4.13
C ASN A 31 -9.45 -44.18 -3.66
N ALA A 32 -8.19 -44.52 -3.38
CA ALA A 32 -7.81 -45.79 -2.77
C ALA A 32 -8.06 -45.84 -1.25
N LEU A 33 -8.35 -44.71 -0.60
CA LEU A 33 -8.65 -44.68 0.83
C LEU A 33 -10.02 -45.29 1.15
N GLU A 34 -10.11 -45.90 2.32
CA GLU A 34 -11.35 -46.44 2.86
C GLU A 34 -12.42 -45.35 3.01
N SER A 35 -13.70 -45.69 2.76
CA SER A 35 -14.80 -44.72 2.66
C SER A 35 -15.02 -43.94 3.96
N GLY A 36 -14.74 -44.54 5.12
CA GLY A 36 -14.75 -43.87 6.43
C GLY A 36 -13.63 -42.83 6.54
N THR A 37 -12.42 -43.19 6.18
CA THR A 37 -11.23 -42.30 6.22
C THR A 37 -11.36 -41.13 5.25
N LYS A 38 -11.99 -41.34 4.09
CA LYS A 38 -12.33 -40.26 3.15
C LYS A 38 -13.26 -39.23 3.77
N LYS A 39 -14.36 -39.68 4.39
CA LYS A 39 -15.34 -38.80 5.04
C LYS A 39 -14.68 -37.97 6.16
N TRP A 40 -13.87 -38.61 7.00
CA TRP A 40 -13.14 -37.93 8.06
C TRP A 40 -12.09 -36.96 7.52
N SER A 41 -11.34 -37.33 6.48
CA SER A 41 -10.35 -36.42 5.86
C SER A 41 -11.01 -35.19 5.24
N LEU A 42 -12.18 -35.36 4.61
CA LEU A 42 -12.95 -34.26 4.03
C LEU A 42 -13.53 -33.35 5.11
N ALA A 43 -14.05 -33.94 6.19
CA ALA A 43 -14.56 -33.21 7.34
C ALA A 43 -13.45 -32.41 8.05
N LEU A 44 -12.29 -33.03 8.28
CA LEU A 44 -11.11 -32.36 8.87
C LEU A 44 -10.62 -31.21 8.00
N LEU A 45 -10.58 -31.41 6.68
CA LEU A 45 -10.19 -30.37 5.74
C LEU A 45 -11.19 -29.21 5.77
N GLY A 46 -12.50 -29.49 5.76
CA GLY A 46 -13.53 -28.47 5.91
C GLY A 46 -13.43 -27.69 7.22
N ILE A 47 -13.20 -28.38 8.34
CA ILE A 47 -13.00 -27.76 9.65
C ILE A 47 -11.76 -26.87 9.65
N SER A 48 -10.63 -27.35 9.09
CA SER A 48 -9.40 -26.55 9.00
C SER A 48 -9.58 -25.28 8.17
N MET A 49 -10.34 -25.37 7.06
CA MET A 49 -10.63 -24.22 6.20
C MET A 49 -11.52 -23.22 6.92
N ALA A 50 -12.55 -23.69 7.64
CA ALA A 50 -13.39 -22.85 8.47
C ALA A 50 -12.58 -22.14 9.57
N CYS A 51 -11.72 -22.88 10.28
CA CYS A 51 -10.83 -22.30 11.29
C CYS A 51 -9.88 -21.25 10.71
N MET A 52 -9.30 -21.48 9.52
CA MET A 52 -8.46 -20.47 8.85
C MET A 52 -9.26 -19.22 8.49
N CYS A 53 -10.46 -19.36 7.92
CA CYS A 53 -11.33 -18.22 7.60
C CYS A 53 -11.68 -17.42 8.87
N THR A 54 -12.04 -18.09 9.96
CA THR A 54 -12.35 -17.44 11.24
C THR A 54 -11.11 -16.77 11.83
N ALA A 55 -9.94 -17.40 11.77
CA ALA A 55 -8.69 -16.82 12.26
C ALA A 55 -8.30 -15.55 11.46
N ILE A 56 -8.49 -15.55 10.14
CA ILE A 56 -8.26 -14.36 9.29
C ILE A 56 -9.21 -13.22 9.68
N ILE A 57 -10.49 -13.52 9.92
CA ILE A 57 -11.48 -12.51 10.34
C ILE A 57 -11.14 -11.94 11.73
N ILE A 58 -10.80 -12.81 12.69
CA ILE A 58 -10.43 -12.39 14.05
C ILE A 58 -9.12 -11.60 14.02
N ASN A 59 -8.10 -12.06 13.30
CA ASN A 59 -6.86 -11.31 13.13
C ASN A 59 -7.11 -9.98 12.43
N GLY A 60 -8.01 -9.91 11.45
CA GLY A 60 -8.41 -8.65 10.80
C GLY A 60 -9.19 -7.69 11.71
N LEU A 61 -9.91 -8.20 12.70
CA LEU A 61 -10.64 -7.40 13.70
C LEU A 61 -9.76 -6.97 14.89
N GLN A 62 -8.84 -7.83 15.34
CA GLN A 62 -7.90 -7.55 16.43
C GLN A 62 -6.70 -6.71 15.97
N SER A 63 -6.30 -6.84 14.72
CA SER A 63 -5.41 -5.89 14.06
C SER A 63 -6.20 -4.62 13.81
N GLY A 64 -6.29 -3.74 14.83
CA GLY A 64 -6.99 -2.45 14.79
C GLY A 64 -6.40 -1.43 13.80
N LYS A 65 -5.81 -1.87 12.69
CA LYS A 65 -5.40 -1.07 11.55
C LYS A 65 -5.72 -1.88 10.29
N PRO A 66 -6.56 -1.38 9.37
CA PRO A 66 -6.81 -2.05 8.11
C PRO A 66 -5.50 -2.05 7.31
N GLU A 67 -4.83 -3.18 7.29
CA GLU A 67 -3.73 -3.45 6.37
C GLU A 67 -4.38 -3.75 5.03
N TYR A 68 -4.67 -2.69 4.27
CA TYR A 68 -5.03 -2.82 2.86
C TYR A 68 -3.89 -3.59 2.20
N LEU A 69 -4.24 -4.63 1.44
CA LEU A 69 -3.32 -5.34 0.55
C LEU A 69 -2.47 -4.31 -0.20
N ARG A 70 -1.23 -4.11 0.25
CA ARG A 70 -0.25 -3.32 -0.47
C ARG A 70 -0.04 -4.06 -1.78
N THR A 71 -0.67 -3.55 -2.84
CA THR A 71 -0.28 -3.88 -4.20
C THR A 71 1.20 -3.53 -4.24
N GLU A 72 2.06 -4.54 -4.32
CA GLU A 72 3.48 -4.34 -4.52
C GLU A 72 3.63 -3.50 -5.79
N SER A 73 3.78 -2.19 -5.59
CA SER A 73 4.22 -1.30 -6.64
C SER A 73 5.55 -1.86 -7.12
N ILE A 74 5.65 -2.11 -8.42
CA ILE A 74 6.91 -2.40 -9.09
C ILE A 74 7.79 -1.16 -8.86
N SER A 75 8.56 -1.17 -7.79
CA SER A 75 9.53 -0.12 -7.50
C SER A 75 10.71 -0.34 -8.45
N LEU A 76 11.12 0.75 -9.10
CA LEU A 76 12.33 0.72 -9.91
C LEU A 76 13.53 0.44 -8.98
N PRO A 77 14.59 -0.23 -9.47
CA PRO A 77 15.75 -0.62 -8.64
C PRO A 77 16.51 0.55 -7.99
N LYS A 78 16.12 1.81 -8.24
CA LYS A 78 16.61 2.98 -7.50
C LYS A 78 16.02 3.11 -6.09
N ASP A 79 14.91 2.45 -5.79
CA ASP A 79 14.22 2.60 -4.50
C ASP A 79 14.74 1.64 -3.41
N ILE A 80 15.62 0.70 -3.77
CA ILE A 80 16.19 -0.29 -2.84
C ILE A 80 17.29 0.34 -1.96
N TYR A 81 17.83 1.51 -2.35
CA TYR A 81 18.93 2.19 -1.67
C TYR A 81 18.54 3.51 -0.98
N MET A 82 17.25 3.79 -0.78
CA MET A 82 16.88 4.78 0.23
C MET A 82 16.79 4.06 1.58
N ASP A 83 17.96 3.96 2.22
CA ASP A 83 18.06 3.73 3.65
C ASP A 83 16.97 4.54 4.36
N THR A 84 16.27 3.86 5.27
CA THR A 84 15.44 4.41 6.33
C THR A 84 16.27 5.29 7.27
N ILE A 85 16.91 6.33 6.74
CA ILE A 85 17.25 7.52 7.51
C ILE A 85 15.91 7.98 8.05
N LYS A 86 15.75 7.94 9.38
CA LYS A 86 14.55 8.38 10.09
C LYS A 86 14.22 9.81 9.69
N ALA A 87 13.51 9.99 8.59
CA ALA A 87 13.09 11.29 8.13
C ALA A 87 12.15 11.84 9.19
N GLU A 88 12.43 13.05 9.66
CA GLU A 88 11.58 13.73 10.62
C GLU A 88 10.19 13.90 10.00
N ARG A 89 9.18 13.24 10.58
CA ARG A 89 7.80 13.34 10.11
C ARG A 89 7.19 14.66 10.54
N LEU A 90 6.68 15.42 9.57
CA LEU A 90 6.01 16.70 9.77
C LEU A 90 4.52 16.49 10.08
N THR A 91 3.95 17.43 10.83
CA THR A 91 2.53 17.47 11.17
C THR A 91 1.80 18.37 10.17
N PRO A 92 0.80 17.87 9.43
CA PRO A 92 0.08 18.67 8.45
C PRO A 92 -0.72 19.78 9.13
N VAL A 93 -0.54 21.02 8.67
CA VAL A 93 -1.33 22.19 9.10
C VAL A 93 -2.48 22.44 8.12
N GLY A 94 -2.22 22.27 6.81
CA GLY A 94 -3.23 22.47 5.76
C GLY A 94 -2.62 22.74 4.40
N LYS A 95 -3.46 23.24 3.49
CA LYS A 95 -3.05 23.71 2.17
C LYS A 95 -3.39 25.18 2.04
N MET A 96 -2.42 26.01 1.66
CA MET A 96 -2.66 27.39 1.29
C MET A 96 -2.93 27.47 -0.21
N LYS A 97 -3.93 28.27 -0.60
CA LYS A 97 -4.35 28.45 -1.99
C LYS A 97 -4.89 29.86 -2.20
N GLY A 98 -4.52 30.50 -3.30
CA GLY A 98 -4.99 31.84 -3.63
C GLY A 98 -4.24 32.44 -4.80
N GLU A 99 -4.33 33.76 -4.95
CA GLU A 99 -3.71 34.51 -6.04
C GLU A 99 -2.73 35.54 -5.47
N VAL A 100 -1.51 35.53 -5.96
CA VAL A 100 -0.45 36.47 -5.58
C VAL A 100 0.05 37.14 -6.86
N TYR A 101 -0.06 38.47 -6.94
CA TYR A 101 0.37 39.25 -8.11
C TYR A 101 -0.22 38.80 -9.47
N GLY A 102 -1.46 38.30 -9.50
CA GLY A 102 -2.08 37.82 -10.74
C GLY A 102 -1.80 36.35 -11.05
N GLU A 103 -0.96 35.67 -10.25
CA GLU A 103 -0.61 34.28 -10.42
C GLU A 103 -1.22 33.41 -9.32
N PHE A 104 -1.76 32.27 -9.73
CA PHE A 104 -2.35 31.31 -8.80
C PHE A 104 -1.25 30.51 -8.09
N GLU A 105 -1.17 30.64 -6.76
CA GLU A 105 -0.23 29.88 -5.93
C GLU A 105 -0.96 28.88 -5.02
N SER A 106 -0.40 27.68 -4.90
CA SER A 106 -0.89 26.69 -3.94
C SER A 106 0.23 25.81 -3.42
N PHE A 107 0.28 25.62 -2.10
CA PHE A 107 1.25 24.74 -1.44
C PHE A 107 0.70 24.16 -0.15
N TYR A 108 1.28 23.04 0.28
CA TYR A 108 0.99 22.42 1.56
C TYR A 108 1.83 23.05 2.65
N LEU A 109 1.25 23.20 3.84
CA LEU A 109 1.89 23.74 5.03
C LEU A 109 1.93 22.66 6.11
N ALA A 110 3.08 22.49 6.74
CA ALA A 110 3.29 21.55 7.83
C ALA A 110 4.25 22.12 8.89
N THR A 111 4.23 21.56 10.09
CA THR A 111 5.13 21.91 11.19
C THR A 111 5.92 20.72 11.69
N ASN A 112 7.14 20.94 12.15
CA ASN A 112 7.90 19.90 12.84
C ASN A 112 7.62 19.90 14.35
N LYS A 113 8.26 19.00 15.10
CA LYS A 113 8.06 18.88 16.56
C LYS A 113 8.49 20.12 17.35
N GLU A 114 9.39 20.93 16.76
CA GLU A 114 9.89 22.18 17.33
C GLU A 114 9.01 23.39 16.96
N GLY A 115 7.96 23.20 16.17
CA GLY A 115 7.08 24.27 15.70
C GLY A 115 7.61 25.08 14.50
N LYS A 116 8.72 24.66 13.87
CA LYS A 116 9.22 25.27 12.63
C LYS A 116 8.28 24.93 11.48
N LEU A 117 8.08 25.90 10.60
CA LEU A 117 7.15 25.85 9.48
C LEU A 117 7.85 25.37 8.21
N PHE A 118 7.17 24.51 7.46
CA PHE A 118 7.64 23.96 6.21
C PHE A 118 6.54 24.02 5.15
N ILE A 119 6.92 24.29 3.90
CA ILE A 119 6.02 24.27 2.75
C ILE A 119 6.47 23.27 1.70
N ASN A 120 5.50 22.76 0.93
CA ASN A 120 5.78 21.93 -0.24
C ASN A 120 4.77 22.22 -1.35
N ARG A 121 5.26 22.62 -2.53
CA ARG A 121 4.44 22.94 -3.71
C ARG A 121 4.06 21.70 -4.52
N ASN A 122 4.82 20.62 -4.40
CA ASN A 122 4.65 19.40 -5.19
C ASN A 122 4.78 18.17 -4.30
N ILE A 123 3.83 18.01 -3.38
CA ILE A 123 3.80 16.85 -2.49
C ILE A 123 3.39 15.60 -3.28
N GLU A 124 4.17 14.54 -3.16
CA GLU A 124 3.78 13.23 -3.68
C GLU A 124 2.75 12.59 -2.76
N TYR A 125 1.68 12.04 -3.33
CA TYR A 125 0.64 11.35 -2.56
C TYR A 125 1.12 9.94 -2.18
N SER A 126 1.89 9.85 -1.09
CA SER A 126 2.39 8.60 -0.50
C SER A 126 2.18 8.58 1.02
N GLU A 127 2.42 7.43 1.66
CA GLU A 127 2.38 7.32 3.13
C GLU A 127 3.42 8.24 3.81
N ASN A 128 4.48 8.58 3.08
CA ASN A 128 5.63 9.36 3.50
C ASN A 128 5.56 10.81 2.97
N ALA A 129 4.39 11.27 2.50
CA ALA A 129 4.20 12.61 1.94
C ALA A 129 4.70 13.74 2.86
N TYR A 130 4.61 13.54 4.17
CA TYR A 130 5.02 14.51 5.20
C TYR A 130 6.39 14.22 5.81
N ASP A 131 7.18 13.35 5.20
CA ASP A 131 8.57 13.15 5.61
C ASP A 131 9.41 14.31 5.07
N LYS A 132 10.18 14.95 5.96
CA LYS A 132 10.94 16.18 5.67
C LYS A 132 11.89 16.06 4.46
N SER A 133 12.31 14.85 4.09
CA SER A 133 13.18 14.59 2.94
C SER A 133 12.52 14.83 1.57
N ASN A 134 11.18 14.92 1.50
CA ASN A 134 10.43 14.88 0.24
C ASN A 134 10.13 16.28 -0.34
N GLY A 135 11.13 17.16 -0.38
CA GLY A 135 10.98 18.50 -0.98
C GLY A 135 10.29 19.54 -0.08
N TRP A 136 10.36 19.35 1.24
CA TRP A 136 9.86 20.32 2.21
C TRP A 136 10.88 21.44 2.45
N GLU A 137 10.46 22.67 2.19
CA GLU A 137 11.27 23.87 2.37
C GLU A 137 10.89 24.57 3.67
N GLN A 138 11.87 24.91 4.50
CA GLN A 138 11.60 25.66 5.72
C GLN A 138 11.27 27.12 5.38
N ILE A 139 10.22 27.66 6.00
CA ILE A 139 9.89 29.09 5.92
C ILE A 139 9.87 29.73 7.31
N THR A 140 10.07 31.04 7.34
CA THR A 140 9.93 31.83 8.56
C THR A 140 8.48 32.23 8.78
N ARG A 141 8.14 32.63 10.02
CA ARG A 141 6.82 33.17 10.33
C ARG A 141 6.50 34.43 9.51
N GLN A 142 7.49 35.27 9.28
CA GLN A 142 7.35 36.49 8.47
C GLN A 142 6.99 36.17 7.02
N GLN A 143 7.59 35.15 6.43
CA GLN A 143 7.23 34.69 5.08
C GLN A 143 5.80 34.14 5.04
N LEU A 144 5.40 33.39 6.07
CA LEU A 144 4.04 32.88 6.18
C LEU A 144 3.00 34.01 6.28
N GLU A 145 3.30 35.08 7.03
CA GLU A 145 2.41 36.24 7.15
C GLU A 145 2.16 36.96 5.83
N VAL A 146 3.15 36.98 4.91
CA VAL A 146 2.96 37.51 3.56
C VAL A 146 1.95 36.63 2.80
N PHE A 147 2.09 35.30 2.91
CA PHE A 147 1.15 34.37 2.28
C PHE A 147 -0.25 34.44 2.90
N GLU A 148 -0.37 34.56 4.22
CA GLU A 148 -1.66 34.67 4.92
C GLU A 148 -2.48 35.91 4.49
N LYS A 149 -1.85 36.94 3.90
CA LYS A 149 -2.55 38.11 3.34
C LYS A 149 -3.23 37.85 2.00
N HIS A 150 -2.75 36.86 1.25
CA HIS A 150 -3.13 36.65 -0.15
C HIS A 150 -3.70 35.24 -0.41
N LEU A 151 -3.43 34.29 0.47
CA LEU A 151 -3.77 32.88 0.32
C LEU A 151 -4.68 32.42 1.46
N ASP A 152 -5.73 31.70 1.10
CA ASP A 152 -6.64 31.09 2.06
C ASP A 152 -6.07 29.76 2.57
N LEU A 153 -6.14 29.55 3.89
CA LEU A 153 -5.79 28.28 4.51
C LEU A 153 -6.97 27.31 4.46
N ILE A 154 -6.77 26.18 3.79
CA ILE A 154 -7.69 25.07 3.75
C ILE A 154 -7.19 24.00 4.74
N PRO A 155 -7.93 23.75 5.84
CA PRO A 155 -7.49 22.78 6.84
C PRO A 155 -7.52 21.35 6.27
N PRO A 156 -6.69 20.43 6.80
CA PRO A 156 -6.64 19.06 6.35
C PRO A 156 -7.99 18.39 6.66
N ARG A 157 -8.76 18.10 5.62
CA ARG A 157 -9.99 17.31 5.78
C ARG A 157 -9.60 15.87 6.04
N LYS A 158 -9.88 15.37 7.25
CA LYS A 158 -9.91 13.93 7.49
C LYS A 158 -10.99 13.32 6.61
N LYS A 159 -10.59 12.52 5.62
CA LYS A 159 -11.49 11.77 4.77
C LYS A 159 -12.09 10.63 5.61
N GLY A 160 -13.14 10.91 6.39
CA GLY A 160 -13.80 9.91 7.23
C GLY A 160 -14.43 10.47 8.50
N MET A 161 -15.61 11.09 8.37
CA MET A 161 -16.73 11.00 9.32
C MET A 161 -17.94 11.67 8.66
N LYS A 162 -18.69 10.89 7.88
CA LYS A 162 -20.10 11.19 7.66
C LYS A 162 -20.79 10.93 9.00
N ARG A 163 -21.45 11.95 9.55
CA ARG A 163 -22.48 11.71 10.56
C ARG A 163 -23.68 11.01 9.91
#